data_AF-A0A1F8CGU1-F1
#
_entry.id   AF-A0A1F8CGU1-F1
#
_cell.length_a   1.000
_cell.length_b   1.000
_cell.length_c   1.000
_cell.angle_alpha   90.00
_cell.angle_beta   90.00
_cell.angle_gamma   90.00
#
_symmetry.space_group_name_H-M   'P 1'
#
loop_
_entity.id
_entity.type
_entity.pdbx_description
1 polymer ?
#
loop_
_entity_poly.entity_id
_entity_poly.type
_entity_poly.pdbx_seq_one_letter_code
_entity_poly.pdbx_strand_id
1 'polypeptide(L)'
;MNFFNQVYEVVRKIPIGKVTTYGDISLRLSRDSARDKRSGPVGSRINITPRIVGFALHANRDLNVPCHRVVNKDGRLAPNFAGPQLPGAIATGRRAFDGAVEQRRRLQKEGASFIDEMHVNLKKHQW
;
A
#
# COMPACT_ATOMS: atom_id res chain seq x y z
N MET A 1 7.66 18.27 -4.95
CA MET A 1 7.05 16.93 -4.81
C MET A 1 6.27 16.90 -3.50
N ASN A 2 4.95 16.63 -3.52
CA ASN A 2 4.18 16.47 -2.27
C ASN A 2 4.42 15.07 -1.67
N PHE A 3 4.25 14.90 -0.37
CA PHE A 3 4.37 13.65 0.38
C PHE A 3 3.61 12.48 -0.27
N PHE A 4 2.39 12.72 -0.76
CA PHE A 4 1.56 11.68 -1.40
C PHE A 4 2.26 11.13 -2.65
N ASN A 5 2.84 12.00 -3.47
CA ASN A 5 3.60 11.59 -4.65
C ASN A 5 4.86 10.81 -4.26
N GLN A 6 5.53 11.16 -3.16
CA GLN A 6 6.68 10.39 -2.67
C GLN A 6 6.27 8.96 -2.29
N VAL A 7 5.12 8.81 -1.61
CA VAL A 7 4.54 7.49 -1.30
C VAL A 7 4.26 6.72 -2.60
N TYR A 8 3.60 7.35 -3.57
CA TYR A 8 3.26 6.70 -4.85
C TYR A 8 4.50 6.25 -5.62
N GLU A 9 5.55 7.08 -5.68
CA GLU A 9 6.82 6.73 -6.33
C GLU A 9 7.52 5.54 -5.67
N VAL A 10 7.41 5.39 -4.35
CA VAL A 10 7.91 4.18 -3.66
C VAL A 10 7.07 2.98 -4.04
N VAL A 11 5.74 3.11 -4.05
CA VAL A 11 4.83 1.99 -4.36
C VAL A 11 4.95 1.52 -5.80
N ARG A 12 5.17 2.42 -6.76
CA ARG A 12 5.42 2.05 -8.17
C ARG A 12 6.64 1.13 -8.36
N LYS A 13 7.61 1.20 -7.45
CA LYS A 13 8.85 0.41 -7.52
C LYS A 13 8.70 -1.01 -6.99
N ILE A 14 7.58 -1.34 -6.33
CA ILE A 14 7.35 -2.69 -5.82
C ILE A 14 7.16 -3.64 -7.02
N PRO A 15 7.97 -4.69 -7.19
CA PRO A 15 7.85 -5.61 -8.32
C PRO A 15 6.53 -6.39 -8.34
N ILE A 16 6.13 -6.88 -9.52
CA ILE A 16 5.01 -7.83 -9.64
C ILE A 16 5.30 -9.07 -8.80
N GLY A 17 4.29 -9.55 -8.05
CA GLY A 17 4.41 -10.74 -7.20
C GLY A 17 5.16 -10.49 -5.90
N LYS A 18 5.56 -9.25 -5.63
CA LYS A 18 6.14 -8.79 -4.37
C LYS A 18 5.19 -7.86 -3.64
N VAL A 19 5.31 -7.85 -2.31
CA VAL A 19 4.55 -6.99 -1.41
C VAL A 19 5.49 -6.29 -0.44
N THR A 20 5.02 -5.19 0.13
CA THR A 20 5.73 -4.47 1.19
C THR A 20 4.74 -4.07 2.28
N THR A 21 5.24 -3.60 3.41
CA THR A 21 4.39 -3.14 4.50
C THR A 21 4.31 -1.62 4.54
N TYR A 22 3.23 -1.07 5.12
CA TYR A 22 3.16 0.36 5.42
C TYR A 22 4.34 0.83 6.29
N GLY A 23 4.85 -0.05 7.15
CA GLY A 23 6.05 0.15 7.96
C GLY A 23 7.28 0.39 7.11
N ASP A 24 7.55 -0.50 6.17
CA ASP A 24 8.73 -0.43 5.30
C ASP A 24 8.73 0.84 4.45
N ILE A 25 7.57 1.22 3.90
CA ILE A 25 7.43 2.47 3.15
C ILE A 25 7.71 3.68 4.05
N SER A 26 7.14 3.70 5.26
CA SER A 26 7.34 4.80 6.21
C SER A 26 8.81 4.95 6.61
N LEU A 27 9.50 3.82 6.85
CA LEU A 27 10.91 3.79 7.21
C LEU A 27 11.79 4.26 6.05
N ARG A 28 11.48 3.83 4.83
CA ARG A 28 12.20 4.27 3.63
C ARG A 28 12.08 5.77 3.42
N LEU A 29 10.87 6.29 3.42
CA LEU A 29 10.61 7.72 3.22
C LEU A 29 11.21 8.58 4.34
N SER A 30 11.21 8.09 5.58
CA SER A 30 11.87 8.77 6.71
C SER A 30 13.38 8.87 6.50
N ARG A 31 14.01 7.79 6.02
CA ARG A 31 15.45 7.77 5.71
C ARG A 31 15.79 8.70 4.54
N ASP A 32 14.98 8.70 3.49
CA ASP A 32 15.19 9.56 2.32
C ASP A 32 15.02 11.04 2.70
N SER A 33 14.02 11.36 3.53
CA SER A 33 13.78 12.72 4.05
C SER A 33 14.87 13.21 5.01
N ALA A 34 15.49 12.31 5.79
CA ALA A 34 16.63 12.64 6.63
C ALA A 34 17.90 12.95 5.81
N ARG A 35 18.03 12.36 4.62
CA ARG A 35 19.19 12.54 3.72
C ARG A 35 19.08 13.81 2.88
N ASP A 36 17.88 14.29 2.60
CA ASP A 36 17.67 15.53 1.86
C ASP A 36 17.97 16.75 2.75
N LYS A 37 19.14 17.36 2.53
CA LYS A 37 19.59 18.57 3.24
C LYS A 37 18.77 19.81 2.89
N ARG A 38 17.90 19.74 1.88
CA ARG A 38 17.02 20.85 1.46
C ARG A 38 15.65 20.81 2.15
N SER A 39 15.31 19.73 2.85
CA SER A 39 14.04 19.59 3.57
C SER A 39 14.02 20.37 4.89
N GLY A 40 13.96 21.70 4.79
CA GLY A 40 13.57 22.64 5.85
C GLY A 40 14.30 22.52 7.20
N PRO A 41 13.85 23.28 8.21
CA PRO A 41 14.36 23.14 9.58
C PRO A 41 14.09 21.73 10.12
N VAL A 42 15.03 21.20 10.91
CA VAL A 42 14.95 19.87 11.55
C VAL A 42 13.62 19.66 12.32
N GLY A 43 13.02 20.73 12.85
CA GLY A 43 11.73 20.74 13.55
C GLY A 43 10.47 20.69 12.66
N SER A 44 10.60 20.82 11.34
CA SER A 44 9.48 20.76 10.37
C SER A 44 9.35 19.41 9.67
N ARG A 45 10.11 18.40 10.10
CA ARG A 45 10.06 17.06 9.50
C ARG A 45 8.74 16.39 9.85
N ILE A 46 7.94 16.10 8.81
CA ILE A 46 6.73 15.29 8.96
C ILE A 46 7.14 13.96 9.60
N ASN A 47 6.51 13.61 10.72
CA ASN A 47 6.64 12.28 11.28
C ASN A 47 5.95 11.28 10.34
N ILE A 48 6.71 10.62 9.49
CA ILE A 48 6.16 9.68 8.50
C ILE A 48 5.85 8.37 9.20
N THR A 49 4.59 8.22 9.59
CA THR A 49 4.09 6.99 10.23
C THR A 49 3.44 6.05 9.21
N PRO A 50 3.36 4.73 9.50
CA PRO A 50 2.63 3.78 8.66
C PRO A 50 1.17 4.19 8.42
N ARG A 51 0.53 4.85 9.40
CA ARG A 51 -0.85 5.34 9.29
C ARG A 51 -0.97 6.45 8.24
N ILE A 52 -0.03 7.39 8.23
CA ILE A 52 -0.03 8.49 7.25
C ILE A 52 0.27 7.97 5.83
N VAL A 53 1.10 6.92 5.70
CA VAL A 53 1.27 6.20 4.43
C VAL A 53 -0.05 5.56 3.99
N GLY A 54 -0.75 4.88 4.92
CA GLY A 54 -2.07 4.30 4.65
C GLY A 54 -3.09 5.35 4.20
N PHE A 55 -3.10 6.53 4.82
CA PHE A 55 -3.95 7.65 4.42
C PHE A 55 -3.64 8.13 3.00
N ALA A 56 -2.36 8.31 2.65
CA ALA A 56 -1.96 8.66 1.29
C ALA A 56 -2.42 7.61 0.27
N LEU A 57 -2.24 6.32 0.57
CA LEU A 57 -2.65 5.23 -0.33
C LEU A 57 -4.17 5.11 -0.46
N HIS A 58 -4.93 5.41 0.59
CA HIS A 58 -6.39 5.44 0.53
C HIS A 58 -6.92 6.60 -0.32
N ALA A 59 -6.21 7.73 -0.34
CA ALA A 59 -6.54 8.87 -1.17
C ALA A 59 -6.12 8.72 -2.65
N ASN A 60 -5.39 7.65 -3.00
CA ASN A 60 -4.91 7.43 -4.35
C ASN A 60 -6.07 7.19 -5.33
N ARG A 61 -6.09 7.95 -6.42
CA ARG A 61 -7.03 7.79 -7.54
C ARG A 61 -6.36 7.26 -8.82
N ASP A 62 -5.03 7.18 -8.85
CA ASP A 62 -4.29 6.70 -10.01
C ASP A 62 -4.20 5.17 -10.03
N LEU A 63 -4.74 4.58 -11.10
CA LEU A 63 -4.75 3.13 -11.34
C LEU A 63 -3.35 2.54 -11.57
N ASN A 64 -2.38 3.37 -11.95
CA ASN A 64 -1.01 2.95 -12.22
C ASN A 64 -0.16 2.81 -10.95
N VAL A 65 -0.69 3.21 -9.78
CA VAL A 65 -0.02 3.00 -8.49
C VAL A 65 -0.52 1.68 -7.92
N PRO A 66 0.34 0.65 -7.79
CA PRO A 66 -0.08 -0.69 -7.36
C PRO A 66 -0.30 -0.77 -5.83
N CYS A 67 -1.27 -0.02 -5.30
CA CYS A 67 -1.57 0.05 -3.86
C CYS A 67 -1.90 -1.32 -3.24
N HIS A 68 -2.42 -2.26 -4.03
CA HIS A 68 -2.74 -3.62 -3.55
C HIS A 68 -1.50 -4.40 -3.09
N ARG A 69 -0.29 -4.00 -3.50
CA ARG A 69 0.99 -4.58 -3.06
C ARG A 69 1.43 -4.14 -1.66
N VAL A 70 0.67 -3.26 -1.00
CA VAL A 70 0.96 -2.79 0.36
C VAL A 70 0.02 -3.46 1.36
N VAL A 71 0.61 -4.16 2.33
CA VAL A 71 -0.12 -4.91 3.37
C VAL A 71 0.27 -4.44 4.77
N ASN A 72 -0.42 -4.94 5.80
CA ASN A 72 -0.01 -4.64 7.18
C ASN A 72 1.31 -5.37 7.54
N LYS A 73 1.83 -5.09 8.74
CA LYS A 73 3.09 -5.68 9.25
C LYS A 73 3.10 -7.21 9.34
N ASP A 74 1.93 -7.84 9.44
CA ASP A 74 1.77 -9.28 9.59
C ASP A 74 1.37 -9.94 8.25
N GLY A 75 1.36 -9.18 7.15
CA GLY A 75 0.95 -9.64 5.83
C GLY A 75 -0.56 -9.62 5.60
N ARG A 76 -1.33 -9.10 6.56
CA ARG A 76 -2.78 -9.01 6.50
C ARG A 76 -3.22 -8.04 5.41
N LEU A 77 -4.18 -8.48 4.61
CA LEU A 77 -4.91 -7.68 3.66
C LEU A 77 -5.72 -6.58 4.36
N ALA A 78 -5.88 -5.44 3.69
CA ALA A 78 -6.68 -4.33 4.17
C ALA A 78 -8.18 -4.65 3.99
N PRO A 79 -8.96 -4.77 5.10
CA PRO A 79 -10.39 -5.09 5.00
C PRO A 79 -11.17 -4.12 4.11
N ASN A 80 -10.85 -2.83 4.25
CA ASN A 80 -11.49 -1.74 3.52
C ASN A 80 -10.59 -1.25 2.36
N PHE A 81 -9.90 -2.16 1.66
CA PHE A 81 -9.11 -1.79 0.49
C PHE A 81 -10.01 -1.15 -0.56
N ALA A 82 -9.89 0.17 -0.71
CA ALA A 82 -10.54 0.93 -1.77
C ALA A 82 -9.78 0.68 -3.08
N GLY A 83 -9.93 -0.52 -3.64
CA GLY A 83 -9.57 -0.74 -5.03
C GLY A 83 -10.38 0.21 -5.92
N PRO A 84 -9.93 0.50 -7.16
CA PRO A 84 -10.76 1.20 -8.11
C PRO A 84 -12.10 0.47 -8.22
N GLN A 85 -13.16 1.21 -7.91
CA GLN A 85 -14.53 0.74 -7.94
C GLN A 85 -14.78 0.23 -9.35
N LEU A 86 -14.77 -1.10 -9.52
CA LEU A 86 -15.14 -1.69 -10.79
C LEU A 86 -16.59 -1.25 -11.09
N PRO A 87 -16.87 -0.73 -12.30
CA PRO A 87 -18.25 -0.48 -12.71
C PRO A 87 -19.06 -1.77 -12.50
N GLY A 88 -20.08 -1.73 -11.64
CA GLY A 88 -20.94 -2.88 -11.34
C GLY A 88 -20.86 -3.44 -9.91
N ALA A 89 -19.94 -2.99 -9.05
CA ALA A 89 -19.90 -3.43 -7.65
C ALA A 89 -21.22 -3.09 -6.88
N ILE A 90 -21.83 -1.95 -7.20
CA ILE A 90 -23.12 -1.51 -6.63
C ILE A 90 -24.28 -2.46 -7.03
N ALA A 91 -24.22 -3.11 -8.20
CA ALA A 91 -25.32 -3.92 -8.72
C ALA A 91 -25.47 -5.29 -8.04
N THR A 92 -24.47 -5.77 -7.28
CA THR A 92 -24.49 -7.13 -6.71
C THR A 92 -24.83 -7.20 -5.22
N GLY A 93 -25.13 -6.07 -4.57
CA GLY A 93 -25.46 -6.05 -3.13
C GLY A 93 -24.34 -6.50 -2.20
N ARG A 94 -23.12 -6.74 -2.73
CA ARG A 94 -21.94 -7.08 -1.94
C ARG A 94 -21.41 -5.83 -1.25
N ARG A 95 -21.82 -5.66 0.01
CA ARG A 95 -21.35 -4.60 0.91
C ARG A 95 -19.83 -4.70 1.08
N ALA A 96 -19.19 -3.55 1.29
CA ALA A 96 -17.87 -3.18 1.88
C ALA A 96 -16.87 -4.22 2.47
N PHE A 97 -17.17 -5.52 2.53
CA PHE A 97 -16.28 -6.65 2.85
C PHE A 97 -15.47 -7.14 1.62
N ASP A 98 -15.65 -6.53 0.45
CA ASP A 98 -15.00 -6.92 -0.80
C ASP A 98 -13.60 -6.35 -1.00
N GLY A 99 -13.18 -5.37 -0.19
CA GLY A 99 -11.87 -4.73 -0.31
C GLY A 99 -10.73 -5.74 -0.18
N ALA A 100 -10.70 -6.50 0.92
CA ALA A 100 -9.69 -7.55 1.11
C ALA A 100 -9.76 -8.63 0.01
N VAL A 101 -10.96 -8.97 -0.46
CA VAL A 101 -11.15 -9.94 -1.55
C VAL A 101 -10.54 -9.42 -2.85
N GLU A 102 -10.77 -8.16 -3.21
CA GLU A 102 -10.20 -7.55 -4.40
C GLU A 102 -8.68 -7.40 -4.28
N GLN A 103 -8.18 -7.02 -3.11
CA GLN A 103 -6.74 -6.98 -2.85
C GLN A 103 -6.12 -8.36 -3.03
N ARG A 104 -6.73 -9.41 -2.45
CA ARG A 104 -6.31 -10.81 -2.61
C ARG A 104 -6.28 -11.20 -4.08
N ARG A 105 -7.37 -10.95 -4.81
CA ARG A 105 -7.52 -11.31 -6.22
C ARG A 105 -6.41 -10.70 -7.09
N ARG A 106 -6.07 -9.43 -6.87
CA ARG A 106 -4.97 -8.76 -7.59
C ARG A 106 -3.62 -9.38 -7.27
N LEU A 107 -3.34 -9.60 -5.99
CA LEU A 107 -2.10 -10.22 -5.53
C LEU A 107 -1.93 -11.65 -6.07
N GLN A 108 -3.01 -12.44 -6.08
CA GLN A 108 -3.02 -13.78 -6.67
C GLN A 108 -2.75 -13.75 -8.16
N LYS A 109 -3.34 -12.80 -8.89
CA LYS A 109 -3.08 -12.61 -10.33
C LYS A 109 -1.61 -12.29 -10.62
N GLU A 110 -0.91 -11.68 -9.66
CA GLU A 110 0.52 -11.40 -9.72
C GLU A 110 1.40 -12.55 -9.19
N GLY A 111 0.81 -13.67 -8.76
CA GLY A 111 1.54 -14.85 -8.27
C GLY A 111 1.88 -14.82 -6.78
N ALA A 112 1.28 -13.92 -5.99
CA ALA A 112 1.46 -13.94 -4.54
C ALA A 112 0.75 -15.13 -3.90
N SER A 113 1.46 -15.84 -3.01
CA SER A 113 0.94 -16.93 -2.19
C SER A 113 0.49 -16.42 -0.81
N PHE A 114 -0.43 -17.15 -0.20
CA PHE A 114 -1.10 -16.80 1.05
C PHE A 114 -0.93 -17.91 2.08
N ILE A 115 -0.80 -17.55 3.36
CA ILE A 115 -0.75 -18.53 4.45
C ILE A 115 -2.15 -18.88 4.97
N ASP A 116 -3.12 -17.97 4.79
CA ASP A 116 -4.53 -18.16 5.11
C ASP A 116 -5.43 -17.26 4.22
N GLU A 117 -6.69 -17.06 4.58
CA GLU A 117 -7.65 -16.23 3.84
C GLU A 117 -7.34 -14.73 3.84
N MET A 118 -6.58 -14.24 4.81
CA MET A 118 -6.35 -12.83 5.05
C MET A 118 -4.87 -12.42 5.02
N HIS A 119 -3.93 -13.36 4.99
CA HIS A 119 -2.50 -13.05 5.10
C HIS A 119 -1.67 -13.56 3.91
N VAL A 120 -0.94 -12.64 3.28
CA VAL A 120 0.08 -12.93 2.27
C VAL A 120 1.27 -13.62 2.94
N ASN A 121 1.90 -14.57 2.24
CA ASN A 121 3.13 -15.18 2.70
C ASN A 121 4.33 -14.21 2.54
N LEU A 122 4.55 -13.37 3.56
CA LEU A 122 5.64 -12.39 3.56
C LEU A 122 7.02 -13.04 3.39
N LYS A 123 7.25 -14.24 3.94
CA LYS A 123 8.54 -14.94 3.79
C LYS A 123 8.92 -15.17 2.33
N LYS A 124 7.95 -15.34 1.43
CA LYS A 124 8.18 -15.53 -0.01
C LYS A 124 8.12 -14.22 -0.81
N HIS A 125 7.19 -13.35 -0.44
CA HIS A 125 6.80 -12.22 -1.28
C HIS A 125 7.27 -10.85 -0.79
N GLN A 126 7.96 -10.74 0.35
CA GLN A 126 8.51 -9.44 0.79
C GLN A 126 9.48 -8.86 -0.25
N TRP A 127 9.32 -7.56 -0.51
CA TRP A 127 10.20 -6.70 -1.32
C TRP A 127 11.33 -6.11 -0.48
#